data_AF-A0A357HYT5-F1
#
_entry.id   AF-A0A357HYT5-F1
#
_cell.length_a   1.000
_cell.length_b   1.000
_cell.length_c   1.000
_cell.angle_alpha   90.00
_cell.angle_beta   90.00
_cell.angle_gamma   90.00
#
_symmetry.space_group_name_H-M   'P 1'
#
loop_
_entity.id
_entity.type
_entity.pdbx_description
1 polymer ?
#
loop_
_entity_poly.entity_id
_entity_poly.type
_entity_poly.pdbx_seq_one_letter_code
_entity_poly.pdbx_strand_id
1 'polypeptide(L)'
;EKFYYIGDDQGIYILALTCGSKINSIHPASHCLRTSGWVIHSEEILTANLHEEPVYITEIVAESQNAAYLFWVWYSNPDYSTGSFVHFRKEWQRDVTWHTYQLMIPLTNKDDASGLIQARKELRALLETVATSSTQ
;
A
#
# COMPACT_ATOMS: atom_id res chain seq x y z
N GLU A 1 7.36 -4.33 -10.43
CA GLU A 1 6.91 -5.73 -10.55
C GLU A 1 5.55 -5.89 -9.88
N LYS A 2 4.77 -6.91 -10.29
CA LYS A 2 3.48 -7.25 -9.69
C LYS A 2 3.61 -8.64 -9.09
N PHE A 3 3.23 -8.80 -7.83
CA PHE A 3 3.27 -10.09 -7.13
C PHE A 3 1.89 -10.41 -6.57
N TYR A 4 1.68 -11.69 -6.28
CA TYR A 4 0.49 -12.18 -5.63
C TYR A 4 0.90 -13.06 -4.47
N TYR A 5 0.33 -12.80 -3.30
CA TYR A 5 0.54 -13.60 -2.10
C TYR A 5 -0.78 -14.28 -1.74
N ILE A 6 -0.75 -15.60 -1.58
CA ILE A 6 -1.90 -16.37 -1.13
C ILE A 6 -1.65 -16.73 0.33
N GLY A 7 -2.37 -16.07 1.24
CA GLY A 7 -2.48 -16.54 2.61
C GLY A 7 -3.51 -17.66 2.72
N ASP A 8 -3.73 -18.17 3.93
CA ASP A 8 -4.66 -19.26 4.17
C ASP A 8 -6.13 -18.88 3.87
N ASP A 9 -6.50 -17.60 4.04
CA ASP A 9 -7.88 -17.12 3.92
C ASP A 9 -8.15 -16.22 2.71
N GLN A 10 -7.17 -15.39 2.29
CA GLN A 10 -7.33 -14.44 1.18
C GLN A 10 -6.05 -14.18 0.38
N GLY A 11 -6.23 -13.71 -0.85
CA GLY A 11 -5.15 -13.25 -1.72
C GLY A 11 -4.84 -11.77 -1.52
N ILE A 12 -3.56 -11.45 -1.31
CA ILE A 12 -3.01 -10.09 -1.27
C ILE A 12 -2.32 -9.80 -2.60
N TYR A 13 -2.74 -8.72 -3.25
CA TYR A 13 -2.11 -8.22 -4.47
C TYR A 13 -1.05 -7.18 -4.11
N ILE A 14 0.14 -7.34 -4.70
CA ILE A 14 1.30 -6.51 -4.38
C ILE A 14 1.80 -5.83 -5.65
N LEU A 15 1.97 -4.52 -5.59
CA LEU A 15 2.63 -3.71 -6.60
C LEU A 15 3.83 -3.03 -5.96
N ALA A 16 5.02 -3.29 -6.50
CA ALA A 16 6.26 -2.61 -6.10
C ALA A 16 6.93 -2.03 -7.34
N LEU A 17 7.14 -0.72 -7.40
CA LEU A 17 7.75 -0.06 -8.55
C LEU A 17 8.93 0.79 -8.12
N THR A 18 10.04 0.67 -8.83
CA THR A 18 11.19 1.56 -8.69
C THR A 18 10.94 2.85 -9.48
N CYS A 19 10.85 3.95 -8.75
CA CYS A 19 10.70 5.31 -9.26
C CYS A 19 12.08 5.84 -9.72
N GLY A 20 12.55 5.35 -10.87
CA GLY A 20 13.75 5.88 -11.54
C GLY A 20 13.49 7.23 -12.22
N SER A 21 13.99 7.41 -13.45
CA SER A 21 13.82 8.64 -14.23
C SER A 21 12.37 8.95 -14.66
N LYS A 22 11.42 8.06 -14.40
CA LYS A 22 10.01 8.15 -14.84
C LYS A 22 9.07 8.61 -13.73
N ILE A 23 9.54 9.49 -12.84
CA ILE A 23 8.74 10.05 -11.74
C ILE A 23 7.43 10.70 -12.20
N ASN A 24 7.42 11.29 -13.40
CA ASN A 24 6.23 11.94 -13.98
C ASN A 24 5.14 10.95 -14.42
N SER A 25 5.42 9.65 -14.42
CA SER A 25 4.43 8.61 -14.71
C SER A 25 3.82 8.01 -13.43
N ILE A 26 4.24 8.47 -12.24
CA ILE A 26 3.71 8.03 -10.97
C ILE A 26 2.62 9.01 -10.52
N HIS A 27 1.44 8.48 -10.22
CA HIS A 27 0.29 9.22 -9.71
C HIS A 27 -0.07 8.70 -8.31
N PRO A 28 -0.76 9.50 -7.48
CA PRO A 28 -1.32 9.01 -6.24
C PRO A 28 -2.28 7.84 -6.51
N ALA A 29 -2.25 6.80 -5.68
CA ALA A 29 -3.12 5.63 -5.86
C ALA A 29 -4.61 6.01 -5.88
N SER A 30 -5.05 6.93 -5.03
CA SER A 30 -6.42 7.44 -5.03
C SER A 30 -6.82 8.10 -6.36
N HIS A 31 -5.89 8.78 -7.04
CA HIS A 31 -6.14 9.31 -8.38
C HIS A 31 -6.32 8.18 -9.41
N CYS A 32 -5.46 7.15 -9.39
CA CYS A 32 -5.58 5.98 -10.25
C CYS A 32 -6.90 5.22 -10.04
N LEU A 33 -7.31 5.06 -8.78
CA LEU A 33 -8.57 4.39 -8.42
C LEU A 33 -9.78 5.16 -8.96
N ARG A 34 -9.86 6.48 -8.69
CA ARG A 34 -10.96 7.33 -9.18
C ARG A 34 -11.06 7.34 -10.70
N THR A 35 -9.93 7.48 -11.40
CA THR A 35 -9.91 7.47 -12.87
C THR A 35 -10.28 6.12 -13.48
N SER A 36 -10.09 5.03 -12.73
CA SER A 36 -10.51 3.68 -13.11
C SER A 36 -11.95 3.35 -12.70
N GLY A 37 -12.72 4.32 -12.22
CA GLY A 37 -14.14 4.15 -11.86
C GLY A 37 -14.41 3.55 -10.48
N TRP A 38 -13.42 3.55 -9.57
CA TRP A 38 -13.61 3.09 -8.20
C TRP A 38 -14.27 4.17 -7.34
N VAL A 39 -15.08 3.75 -6.37
CA VAL A 39 -15.63 4.61 -5.32
C VAL A 39 -14.70 4.54 -4.12
N ILE A 40 -14.15 5.69 -3.69
CA ILE A 40 -13.34 5.77 -2.47
C ILE A 40 -14.25 6.10 -1.30
N HIS A 41 -14.26 5.23 -0.30
CA HIS A 41 -15.04 5.38 0.94
C HIS A 41 -14.25 6.11 2.02
N SER A 42 -12.96 5.81 2.15
CA SER A 42 -12.04 6.50 3.06
C SER A 42 -10.63 6.56 2.51
N GLU A 43 -9.87 7.57 2.92
CA GLU A 43 -8.44 7.75 2.61
C GLU A 43 -7.78 8.48 3.79
N GLU A 44 -6.89 7.80 4.50
CA GLU A 44 -6.25 8.30 5.73
C GLU A 44 -4.77 7.95 5.75
N ILE A 45 -3.93 8.79 6.37
CA ILE A 45 -2.53 8.45 6.63
C ILE A 45 -2.44 7.82 8.02
N LEU A 46 -1.91 6.61 8.09
CA LEU A 46 -1.70 5.85 9.31
C LEU A 46 -0.20 5.56 9.50
N THR A 47 0.19 5.33 10.75
CA THR A 47 1.50 4.74 11.06
C THR A 47 1.35 3.24 11.28
N ALA A 48 2.11 2.44 10.55
CA ALA A 48 2.25 1.02 10.77
C ALA A 48 3.68 0.74 11.24
N ASN A 49 3.85 0.00 12.34
CA ASN A 49 5.17 -0.44 12.77
C ASN A 49 5.54 -1.68 11.95
N LEU A 50 6.58 -1.56 11.13
CA LEU A 50 7.15 -2.68 10.37
C LEU A 50 8.57 -2.91 10.91
N HIS A 51 8.81 -4.07 11.53
CA HIS A 51 10.13 -4.41 12.10
C HIS A 51 10.67 -3.34 13.04
N GLU A 52 9.81 -2.88 13.96
CA GLU A 52 10.07 -1.83 14.97
C GLU A 52 10.25 -0.41 14.42
N GLU A 53 10.32 -0.25 13.10
CA GLU A 53 10.38 1.06 12.45
C GLU A 53 8.97 1.56 12.07
N PRO A 54 8.63 2.82 12.41
CA PRO A 54 7.37 3.40 11.99
C PRO A 54 7.40 3.72 10.49
N VAL A 55 6.50 3.08 9.74
CA VAL A 55 6.24 3.38 8.34
C VAL A 55 4.92 4.12 8.22
N TYR A 56 4.95 5.26 7.55
CA TYR A 56 3.73 6.00 7.23
C TYR A 56 3.12 5.41 5.96
N ILE A 57 1.85 5.04 6.04
CA ILE A 57 1.07 4.45 4.95
C ILE A 57 -0.16 5.32 4.69
N THR A 58 -0.57 5.44 3.44
CA THR A 58 -1.93 5.86 3.11
C THR A 58 -2.79 4.62 3.01
N GLU A 59 -3.79 4.54 3.87
CA GLU A 59 -4.84 3.54 3.83
C GLU A 59 -6.03 4.06 3.03
N ILE A 60 -6.48 3.30 2.04
CA ILE A 60 -7.64 3.63 1.20
C ILE A 60 -8.61 2.47 1.26
N VAL A 61 -9.87 2.75 1.60
CA VAL A 61 -10.97 1.80 1.38
C VAL A 61 -11.70 2.20 0.12
N ALA A 62 -11.74 1.32 -0.86
CA ALA A 62 -12.40 1.59 -2.13
C ALA A 62 -13.19 0.38 -2.65
N GLU A 63 -14.19 0.67 -3.48
CA GLU A 63 -15.13 -0.31 -4.02
C GLU A 63 -15.15 -0.26 -5.54
N SER A 64 -15.22 -1.45 -6.15
CA SER A 64 -15.48 -1.64 -7.57
C SER A 64 -16.29 -2.92 -7.76
N GLN A 65 -17.27 -2.88 -8.67
CA GLN A 65 -18.09 -4.06 -9.02
C GLN A 65 -18.72 -4.77 -7.79
N ASN A 66 -19.21 -3.98 -6.82
CA ASN A 66 -19.78 -4.45 -5.55
C ASN A 66 -18.82 -5.21 -4.62
N ALA A 67 -17.51 -5.12 -4.85
CA ALA A 67 -16.48 -5.65 -3.96
C ALA A 67 -15.66 -4.50 -3.36
N ALA A 68 -15.52 -4.52 -2.04
CA ALA A 68 -14.72 -3.55 -1.30
C ALA A 68 -13.32 -4.10 -1.03
N TYR A 69 -12.33 -3.21 -1.04
CA TYR A 69 -10.93 -3.55 -0.87
C TYR A 69 -10.25 -2.53 0.03
N LEU A 70 -9.28 -3.03 0.80
CA LEU A 70 -8.32 -2.23 1.54
C LEU A 70 -7.04 -2.10 0.70
N PHE A 71 -6.57 -0.87 0.56
CA PHE A 71 -5.27 -0.56 -0.04
C PHE A 71 -4.36 0.06 1.00
N TRP A 72 -3.11 -0.41 1.07
CA TRP A 72 -2.02 0.28 1.77
C TRP A 72 -0.99 0.73 0.78
N VAL A 73 -0.66 2.02 0.79
CA VAL A 73 0.24 2.65 -0.18
C VAL A 73 1.30 3.45 0.56
N TRP A 74 2.57 3.26 0.18
CA TRP A 74 3.65 4.08 0.70
C TRP A 74 4.76 4.25 -0.34
N TYR A 75 5.63 5.22 -0.04
CA TYR A 75 6.78 5.58 -0.84
C TYR A 75 8.00 5.54 0.06
N SER A 76 9.10 4.94 -0.39
CA SER A 76 10.33 4.92 0.39
C SER A 76 11.57 5.02 -0.46
N ASN A 77 12.64 5.47 0.17
CA ASN A 77 14.02 5.35 -0.31
C ASN A 77 14.83 4.66 0.82
N PRO A 78 16.17 4.51 0.70
CA PRO A 78 16.98 3.88 1.74
C PRO A 78 16.95 4.59 3.10
N ASP A 79 16.67 5.89 3.15
CA ASP A 79 16.80 6.72 4.36
C ASP A 79 15.44 7.06 5.01
N TYR A 80 14.34 6.97 4.24
CA TYR A 80 13.06 7.54 4.64
C TYR A 80 11.85 6.87 3.96
N SER A 81 10.71 6.87 4.66
CA SER A 81 9.42 6.43 4.12
C SER A 81 8.28 7.41 4.42
N THR A 82 7.30 7.49 3.52
CA THR A 82 6.10 8.33 3.68
C THR A 82 4.87 7.72 3.04
N GLY A 83 3.70 7.97 3.63
CA GLY A 83 2.41 7.68 3.00
C GLY A 83 1.97 8.81 2.05
N SER A 84 2.46 10.03 2.26
CA SER A 84 2.01 11.19 1.51
C SER A 84 2.67 11.27 0.13
N PHE A 85 1.88 11.13 -0.93
CA PHE A 85 2.36 11.34 -2.30
C PHE A 85 2.94 12.74 -2.51
N VAL A 86 2.32 13.77 -1.92
CA VAL A 86 2.82 15.16 -2.02
C VAL A 86 4.20 15.28 -1.39
N HIS A 87 4.39 14.67 -0.21
CA HIS A 87 5.68 14.69 0.46
C HIS A 87 6.73 13.90 -0.34
N PHE A 88 6.40 12.70 -0.80
CA PHE A 88 7.23 11.93 -1.72
C PHE A 88 7.67 12.77 -2.94
N ARG A 89 6.75 13.47 -3.61
CA ARG A 89 7.09 14.27 -4.78
C ARG A 89 8.00 15.46 -4.46
N LYS A 90 7.90 16.01 -3.25
CA LYS A 90 8.75 17.10 -2.78
C LYS A 90 10.16 16.62 -2.47
N GLU A 91 10.29 15.47 -1.81
CA GLU A 91 11.58 14.91 -1.39
C GLU A 91 12.28 14.09 -2.49
N TRP A 92 11.59 13.81 -3.60
CA TRP A 92 12.17 13.09 -4.72
C TRP A 92 13.38 13.83 -5.31
N GLN A 93 14.47 13.10 -5.50
CA GLN A 93 15.69 13.57 -6.15
C GLN A 93 16.10 12.57 -7.22
N ARG A 94 16.69 13.05 -8.32
CA ARG A 94 17.05 12.21 -9.48
C ARG A 94 18.02 11.08 -9.12
N ASP A 95 18.94 11.35 -8.21
CA ASP A 95 20.04 10.42 -7.89
C ASP A 95 19.72 9.53 -6.66
N VAL A 96 18.50 9.65 -6.13
CA VAL A 96 18.02 8.81 -5.03
C VAL A 96 16.98 7.83 -5.58
N THR A 97 17.22 6.54 -5.40
CA THR A 97 16.26 5.52 -5.79
C THR A 97 15.08 5.54 -4.83
N TRP A 98 13.91 5.83 -5.37
CA TRP A 98 12.65 5.71 -4.66
C TRP A 98 11.89 4.47 -5.12
N HIS A 99 11.06 3.95 -4.23
CA HIS A 99 10.11 2.89 -4.49
C HIS A 99 8.71 3.35 -4.12
N THR A 100 7.72 2.91 -4.88
CA THR A 100 6.31 2.97 -4.48
C THR A 100 5.79 1.55 -4.30
N TYR A 101 5.10 1.35 -3.19
CA TYR A 101 4.49 0.09 -2.83
C TYR A 101 2.99 0.28 -2.68
N GLN A 102 2.24 -0.71 -3.14
CA GLN A 102 0.81 -0.79 -2.95
C GLN A 102 0.45 -2.25 -2.65
N LEU A 103 -0.21 -2.46 -1.52
CA LEU A 103 -0.87 -3.70 -1.17
C LEU A 103 -2.37 -3.52 -1.34
N MET A 104 -3.05 -4.57 -1.80
CA MET A 104 -4.50 -4.61 -1.95
C MET A 104 -5.01 -5.95 -1.43
N ILE A 105 -6.03 -5.91 -0.58
CA ILE A 105 -6.68 -7.10 -0.03
C ILE A 105 -8.21 -6.92 -0.06
N PRO A 106 -8.99 -7.94 -0.42
CA PRO A 106 -10.45 -7.88 -0.34
C PRO A 106 -10.94 -7.65 1.09
N LEU A 107 -12.08 -6.98 1.23
CA LEU A 107 -12.82 -6.93 2.48
C LEU A 107 -13.93 -7.98 2.45
N THR A 108 -13.99 -8.85 3.46
CA THR A 108 -15.06 -9.87 3.60
C THR A 108 -16.45 -9.26 3.78
N ASN A 109 -16.52 -8.08 4.42
CA ASN A 109 -17.77 -7.36 4.63
C ASN A 109 -17.50 -5.85 4.68
N LYS A 110 -18.20 -5.08 3.84
CA LYS A 110 -17.97 -3.64 3.64
C LYS A 110 -18.53 -2.76 4.77
N ASP A 111 -19.52 -3.26 5.50
CA ASP A 111 -20.23 -2.51 6.54
C ASP A 111 -19.77 -2.90 7.96
N ASP A 112 -18.76 -3.77 8.06
CA ASP A 112 -18.31 -4.35 9.33
C ASP A 112 -16.87 -3.93 9.65
N ALA A 113 -16.70 -3.26 10.78
CA ALA A 113 -15.40 -2.90 11.33
C ALA A 113 -14.50 -4.13 11.54
N SER A 114 -15.09 -5.32 11.75
CA SER A 114 -14.33 -6.57 11.91
C SER A 114 -13.56 -6.95 10.64
N GLY A 115 -14.13 -6.70 9.45
CA GLY A 115 -13.50 -7.00 8.16
C GLY A 115 -12.26 -6.13 7.91
N LEU A 116 -12.35 -4.84 8.23
CA LEU A 116 -11.22 -3.91 8.12
C LEU A 116 -10.10 -4.25 9.12
N ILE A 117 -10.45 -4.62 10.36
CA ILE A 117 -9.48 -5.06 11.37
C ILE A 117 -8.75 -6.31 10.91
N GLN A 118 -9.47 -7.29 10.36
CA GLN A 118 -8.88 -8.54 9.87
C GLN A 118 -7.95 -8.28 8.67
N ALA A 119 -8.40 -7.50 7.68
CA ALA A 119 -7.57 -7.14 6.54
C ALA A 119 -6.27 -6.44 6.94
N ARG A 120 -6.31 -5.51 7.90
CA ARG A 120 -5.12 -4.85 8.46
C ARG A 120 -4.17 -5.85 9.14
N LYS A 121 -4.69 -6.86 9.85
CA LYS A 121 -3.85 -7.90 10.46
C LYS A 121 -3.14 -8.74 9.41
N GLU A 122 -3.84 -9.12 8.34
CA GLU A 122 -3.27 -9.92 7.25
C GLU A 122 -2.17 -9.15 6.50
N LEU A 123 -2.39 -7.87 6.19
CA LEU A 123 -1.35 -7.03 5.59
C LEU A 123 -0.11 -6.88 6.49
N ARG A 124 -0.29 -6.77 7.82
CA ARG A 124 0.83 -6.73 8.77
C ARG A 124 1.59 -8.05 8.80
N ALA A 125 0.88 -9.17 8.90
CA ALA A 125 1.49 -10.49 8.94
C ALA A 125 2.34 -10.78 7.69
N LEU A 126 1.87 -10.35 6.51
CA LEU A 126 2.66 -10.39 5.27
C LEU A 126 3.96 -9.60 5.39
N LEU A 127 3.90 -8.36 5.86
CA LEU A 127 5.08 -7.50 5.95
C LEU A 127 6.08 -8.00 7.01
N GLU A 128 5.60 -8.66 8.07
CA GLU A 128 6.43 -9.31 9.09
C GLU A 128 7.16 -10.56 8.56
N THR A 129 6.46 -11.40 7.78
CA THR A 129 7.03 -12.64 7.21
C THR A 129 8.06 -12.38 6.10
N VAL A 130 7.86 -11.34 5.29
CA VAL A 130 8.79 -11.02 4.19
C VAL A 130 10.17 -10.59 4.72
N ALA A 131 10.26 -9.86 5.82
CA ALA A 131 11.58 -9.44 6.31
C ALA A 131 12.33 -10.54 7.06
N THR A 132 11.63 -11.48 7.69
CA THR A 132 12.28 -12.68 8.28
C THR A 132 12.87 -13.60 7.21
N SER A 133 12.32 -13.58 5.99
CA SER A 133 12.81 -14.35 4.85
C SER A 133 14.05 -13.72 4.18
N SER A 134 14.36 -12.46 4.49
CA SER A 134 15.47 -11.70 3.89
C SER A 134 16.77 -11.78 4.72
N THR A 135 16.74 -12.53 5.84
CA THR A 135 17.86 -12.71 6.77
C THR A 135 18.45 -14.14 6.76
N GLN A 136 18.09 -14.97 5.77
CA GLN A 136 18.67 -16.30 5.53
C GLN A 136 19.50 -16.35 4.25
#